data_AF-D8RUP4-F1
#
_entry.id   AF-D8RUP4-F1
#
_cell.length_a   1.000
_cell.length_b   1.000
_cell.length_c   1.000
_cell.angle_alpha   90.00
_cell.angle_beta   90.00
_cell.angle_gamma   90.00
#
_symmetry.space_group_name_H-M   'P 1'
#
loop_
_entity.id
_entity.type
_entity.pdbx_description
1 polymer ?
#
loop_
_entity_poly.entity_id
_entity_poly.type
_entity_poly.pdbx_seq_one_letter_code
_entity_poly.pdbx_strand_id
1 'polypeptide(L)'
;FQQNIMLVLRRAQFQELSARDLQLTTALNSDYLLTLPIDIDWKSTSSANVIIFRRGYATEKQEGFLFGAKLDYLQSWILRRVFYLFARPLLGKMKKQKVENTWTEALRKWLEEPLAPDELFEYQGHNLPMWAAAQRAVPRYEAVLSSAGSRGKLIRRFLTWMRILPPEKTEVTNLFPESSPTKEPSLRPSYLNRVSMGDILLPALESKLRSSVWEKLKNVFSVFLTKSSLEEPAFKELVVMHERAPVHVGVDPSDHLRLELNTYNNIPVPDLKVVFPNKKLSFRLLDTVRLDLTTIAGLLAFLVNYRFDDLLSSPSAFILDIVATVSLLVFVTRVSLGYKQTWDRYQLLVSKRLNEKTLASGFGVVHFLIDASEEQQFKQAVLLYGLLLHSRLRHEDTNLDHVGSICEQYVNDRFKQQIEMPVKEAVETLSRLGVITVLPKEGKILIQTVPHEEAIGSLRKRWQNLLTGDHKIWHS
;
A
#
# COMPACT_ATOMS: atom_id res chain seq x y z
N PHE A 1 -21.29 10.37 -16.41
CA PHE A 1 -20.44 10.52 -15.20
C PHE A 1 -19.18 9.66 -15.28
N GLN A 2 -19.28 8.32 -15.35
CA GLN A 2 -18.11 7.41 -15.33
C GLN A 2 -17.05 7.69 -16.41
N GLN A 3 -17.44 7.89 -17.67
CA GLN A 3 -16.51 8.23 -18.76
C GLN A 3 -15.78 9.56 -18.49
N ASN A 4 -16.50 10.57 -17.98
CA ASN A 4 -15.92 11.87 -17.65
C ASN A 4 -14.90 11.75 -16.51
N ILE A 5 -15.18 10.96 -15.47
CA ILE A 5 -14.20 10.70 -14.40
C ILE A 5 -12.94 10.02 -14.95
N MET A 6 -13.09 9.01 -15.80
CA MET A 6 -11.93 8.34 -16.41
C MET A 6 -11.10 9.29 -17.27
N LEU A 7 -11.75 10.20 -18.00
CA LEU A 7 -11.07 11.26 -18.75
C LEU A 7 -10.32 12.23 -17.83
N VAL A 8 -10.93 12.66 -16.72
CA VAL A 8 -10.30 13.57 -15.75
C VAL A 8 -9.12 12.89 -15.06
N LEU A 9 -9.26 11.63 -14.63
CA LEU A 9 -8.16 10.84 -14.06
C LEU A 9 -6.97 10.76 -15.03
N ARG A 10 -7.23 10.43 -16.30
CA ARG A 10 -6.21 10.34 -17.34
C ARG A 10 -5.50 11.69 -17.54
N ARG A 11 -6.25 12.78 -17.64
CA ARG A 11 -5.70 14.15 -17.79
C ARG A 11 -4.90 14.58 -16.57
N ALA A 12 -5.31 14.15 -15.37
CA ALA A 12 -4.57 14.32 -14.14
C ALA A 12 -3.37 13.35 -13.99
N GLN A 13 -3.10 12.50 -15.00
CA GLN A 13 -2.06 11.47 -15.05
C GLN A 13 -2.15 10.40 -13.96
N PHE A 14 -3.36 10.06 -13.54
CA PHE A 14 -3.61 8.86 -12.76
C PHE A 14 -3.52 7.62 -13.65
N GLN A 15 -2.77 6.63 -13.19
CA GLN A 15 -2.62 5.32 -13.84
C GLN A 15 -3.22 4.26 -12.93
N GLU A 16 -3.84 3.23 -13.49
CA GLU A 16 -4.29 2.08 -12.69
C GLU A 16 -3.08 1.40 -12.03
N LEU A 17 -3.30 0.80 -10.87
CA LEU A 17 -2.24 0.08 -10.16
C LEU A 17 -1.75 -1.14 -10.97
N SER A 18 -0.45 -1.17 -11.29
CA SER A 18 0.13 -2.25 -12.11
C SER A 18 0.45 -3.51 -11.30
N ALA A 19 0.64 -4.65 -11.98
CA ALA A 19 1.05 -5.92 -11.35
C ALA A 19 2.42 -5.77 -10.69
N ARG A 20 3.31 -5.01 -11.33
CA ARG A 20 4.64 -4.72 -10.81
C ARG A 20 4.57 -3.87 -9.54
N ASP A 21 3.57 -3.00 -9.39
CA ASP A 21 3.37 -2.19 -8.18
C ASP A 21 2.84 -3.06 -7.03
N LEU A 22 1.96 -4.01 -7.34
CA LEU A 22 1.51 -5.03 -6.40
C LEU A 22 2.66 -5.94 -5.95
N GLN A 23 3.49 -6.42 -6.88
CA GLN A 23 4.70 -7.19 -6.54
C GLN A 23 5.65 -6.38 -5.65
N LEU A 24 5.85 -5.09 -5.94
CA LEU A 24 6.65 -4.19 -5.10
C LEU A 24 6.09 -4.13 -3.66
N THR A 25 4.77 -4.07 -3.48
CA THR A 25 4.16 -4.13 -2.14
C THR A 25 4.56 -5.40 -1.39
N THR A 26 4.55 -6.56 -2.05
CA THR A 26 4.89 -7.83 -1.40
C THR A 26 6.37 -7.97 -1.08
N ALA A 27 7.25 -7.41 -1.92
CA ALA A 27 8.69 -7.40 -1.71
C ALA A 27 9.07 -6.48 -0.54
N LEU A 28 8.38 -5.34 -0.40
CA LEU A 28 8.66 -4.36 0.64
C LEU A 28 8.02 -4.71 2.00
N ASN A 29 6.92 -5.47 2.01
CA ASN A 29 6.22 -5.95 3.21
C ASN A 29 7.00 -7.03 4.01
N SER A 30 8.32 -7.10 3.86
CA SER A 30 9.20 -7.99 4.63
C SER A 30 9.38 -7.55 6.08
N ASP A 31 9.29 -6.24 6.34
CA ASP A 31 9.52 -5.65 7.66
C ASP A 31 8.20 -5.46 8.39
N TYR A 32 7.78 -6.55 9.02
CA TYR A 32 6.57 -6.76 9.85
C TYR A 32 6.17 -5.62 10.81
N LEU A 33 7.05 -4.66 11.06
CA LEU A 33 7.04 -3.77 12.22
C LEU A 33 6.55 -2.36 11.92
N LEU A 34 6.48 -2.02 10.64
CA LEU A 34 6.06 -0.71 10.17
C LEU A 34 4.68 -0.79 9.52
N THR A 35 4.26 -1.99 9.10
CA THR A 35 2.96 -2.17 8.50
C THR A 35 1.83 -2.06 9.52
N LEU A 36 0.73 -1.45 9.10
CA LEU A 36 -0.48 -1.33 9.90
C LEU A 36 -1.11 -2.71 10.17
N PRO A 37 -1.67 -2.94 11.37
CA PRO A 37 -2.34 -4.19 11.77
C PRO A 37 -3.70 -4.37 11.07
N ILE A 38 -3.70 -4.49 9.75
CA ILE A 38 -4.90 -4.54 8.91
C ILE A 38 -4.84 -5.76 8.00
N ASP A 39 -5.98 -6.41 7.85
CA ASP A 39 -6.24 -7.40 6.82
C ASP A 39 -7.49 -7.03 6.01
N ILE A 40 -7.61 -7.56 4.80
CA ILE A 40 -8.71 -7.23 3.90
C ILE A 40 -9.76 -8.34 3.97
N ASP A 41 -11.04 -7.96 4.10
CA ASP A 41 -12.12 -8.92 3.92
C ASP A 41 -12.42 -9.12 2.43
N TRP A 42 -11.74 -10.07 1.80
CA TRP A 42 -11.84 -10.30 0.35
C TRP A 42 -13.25 -10.61 -0.12
N LYS A 43 -14.04 -11.35 0.67
CA LYS A 43 -15.44 -11.66 0.34
C LYS A 43 -16.32 -10.42 0.20
N SER A 44 -16.10 -9.44 1.07
CA SER A 44 -16.82 -8.17 1.04
C SER A 44 -16.21 -7.19 0.03
N THR A 45 -14.92 -7.32 -0.25
CA THR A 45 -14.20 -6.47 -1.22
C THR A 45 -14.50 -6.86 -2.66
N SER A 46 -14.71 -8.15 -2.94
CA SER A 46 -15.12 -8.65 -4.26
C SER A 46 -16.52 -8.21 -4.66
N SER A 47 -17.44 -8.07 -3.71
CA SER A 47 -18.76 -7.51 -3.98
C SER A 47 -18.76 -5.99 -4.14
N ALA A 48 -17.77 -5.30 -3.57
CA ALA A 48 -17.64 -3.85 -3.60
C ALA A 48 -16.90 -3.29 -4.83
N ASN A 49 -16.50 -4.12 -5.81
CA ASN A 49 -15.88 -3.70 -7.09
C ASN A 49 -14.84 -2.58 -6.92
N VAL A 50 -13.70 -2.89 -6.29
CA VAL A 50 -12.66 -1.88 -5.97
C VAL A 50 -11.69 -1.71 -7.14
N ILE A 51 -11.42 -0.45 -7.52
CA ILE A 51 -10.33 -0.08 -8.43
C ILE A 51 -9.48 1.03 -7.82
N ILE A 52 -8.16 0.92 -8.00
CA ILE A 52 -7.17 1.82 -7.42
C ILE A 52 -6.36 2.46 -8.54
N PHE A 53 -6.31 3.79 -8.54
CA PHE A 53 -5.46 4.58 -9.41
C PHE A 53 -4.36 5.26 -8.59
N ARG A 54 -3.14 5.32 -9.13
CA ARG A 54 -1.99 5.98 -8.53
C ARG A 54 -1.49 7.13 -9.38
N ARG A 55 -0.94 8.15 -8.71
CA ARG A 55 -0.19 9.24 -9.34
C ARG A 55 1.13 9.46 -8.60
N GLY A 56 2.22 9.15 -9.28
CA GLY A 56 3.59 9.35 -8.81
C GLY A 56 4.02 8.48 -7.61
N TYR A 57 5.32 8.51 -7.33
CA TYR A 57 5.95 7.93 -6.15
C TYR A 57 6.50 9.03 -5.26
N ALA A 58 6.48 8.78 -3.96
CA ALA A 58 7.07 9.63 -2.94
C ALA A 58 7.92 8.77 -1.99
N THR A 59 8.69 9.44 -1.16
CA THR A 59 9.38 8.81 -0.03
C THR A 59 8.80 9.39 1.24
N GLU A 60 8.16 8.55 2.05
CA GLU A 60 7.73 8.94 3.39
C GLU A 60 8.96 8.88 4.30
N LYS A 61 9.32 10.04 4.86
CA LYS A 61 10.39 10.14 5.86
C LYS A 61 9.77 10.34 7.23
N GLN A 62 10.12 9.47 8.17
CA GLN A 62 9.75 9.61 9.56
C GLN A 62 11.03 9.80 10.38
N GLU A 63 11.22 11.02 10.86
CA GLU A 63 12.37 11.38 11.69
C GLU A 63 11.97 11.47 13.15
N GLY A 64 12.75 10.82 14.02
CA GLY A 64 12.55 10.92 15.45
C GLY A 64 13.30 9.85 16.22
N PHE A 65 13.04 9.78 17.51
CA PHE A 65 13.61 8.72 18.34
C PHE A 65 12.99 7.34 18.07
N LEU A 66 11.78 7.30 17.48
CA LEU A 66 11.06 6.09 17.03
C LEU A 66 11.02 4.98 18.09
N PHE A 67 10.96 5.32 19.38
CA PHE A 67 11.10 4.37 20.48
C PHE A 67 10.12 3.19 20.39
N GLY A 68 8.86 3.44 20.04
CA GLY A 68 7.86 2.39 19.84
C GLY A 68 8.27 1.39 18.74
N ALA A 69 8.58 1.88 17.54
CA ALA A 69 8.98 1.04 16.42
C ALA A 69 10.30 0.27 16.69
N LYS A 70 11.25 0.89 17.39
CA LYS A 70 12.49 0.26 17.83
C LYS A 70 12.26 -0.85 18.85
N LEU A 71 11.40 -0.62 19.84
CA LEU A 71 11.02 -1.64 20.84
C LEU A 71 10.29 -2.79 20.19
N ASP A 72 9.35 -2.51 19.29
CA ASP A 72 8.63 -3.53 18.54
C ASP A 72 9.62 -4.40 17.74
N TYR A 73 10.61 -3.78 17.09
CA TYR A 73 11.65 -4.51 16.34
C TYR A 73 12.49 -5.41 17.23
N LEU A 74 12.97 -4.85 18.35
CA LEU A 74 13.75 -5.60 19.32
C LEU A 74 12.94 -6.76 19.90
N GLN A 75 11.67 -6.53 20.24
CA GLN A 75 10.76 -7.56 20.74
C GLN A 75 10.54 -8.65 19.68
N SER A 76 10.37 -8.31 18.40
CA SER A 76 10.29 -9.28 17.31
C SER A 76 11.55 -10.11 17.17
N TRP A 77 12.71 -9.47 17.25
CA TRP A 77 14.00 -10.15 17.17
C TRP A 77 14.20 -11.12 18.34
N ILE A 78 13.86 -10.70 19.56
CA ILE A 78 13.90 -11.56 20.76
C ILE A 78 12.91 -12.72 20.61
N LEU A 79 11.66 -12.44 20.25
CA LEU A 79 10.62 -13.47 20.10
C LEU A 79 10.99 -14.48 19.01
N ARG A 80 11.54 -14.04 17.87
CA ARG A 80 12.07 -14.94 16.84
C ARG A 80 13.13 -15.87 17.44
N ARG A 81 14.13 -15.34 18.16
CA ARG A 81 15.18 -16.16 18.80
C ARG A 81 14.63 -17.14 19.84
N VAL A 82 13.77 -16.65 20.73
CA VAL A 82 13.14 -17.45 21.79
C VAL A 82 12.32 -18.58 21.16
N PHE A 83 11.54 -18.27 20.13
CA PHE A 83 10.78 -19.25 19.37
C PHE A 83 11.69 -20.29 18.70
N TYR A 84 12.81 -19.88 18.07
CA TYR A 84 13.80 -20.81 17.53
C TYR A 84 14.45 -21.70 18.60
N LEU A 85 14.72 -21.15 19.79
CA LEU A 85 15.27 -21.89 20.94
C LEU A 85 14.28 -22.94 21.46
N PHE A 86 13.01 -22.59 21.63
CA PHE A 86 11.97 -23.50 22.12
C PHE A 86 11.47 -24.50 21.07
N ALA A 87 11.53 -24.17 19.78
CA ALA A 87 11.11 -25.09 18.71
C ALA A 87 12.11 -26.24 18.48
N ARG A 88 13.42 -26.02 18.72
CA ARG A 88 14.48 -27.05 18.55
C ARG A 88 14.26 -28.34 19.38
N PRO A 89 13.94 -28.30 20.69
CA PRO A 89 13.68 -29.52 21.47
C PRO A 89 12.36 -30.22 21.10
N LEU A 90 11.33 -29.46 20.66
CA LEU A 90 10.04 -30.01 20.22
C LEU A 90 10.18 -30.86 18.93
N LEU A 91 11.06 -30.45 18.01
CA LEU A 91 11.42 -31.19 16.79
C LEU A 91 11.99 -32.60 17.06
N GLY A 92 12.68 -32.79 18.18
CA GLY A 92 13.23 -34.10 18.58
C GLY A 92 12.19 -35.07 19.13
N LYS A 93 11.15 -34.56 19.81
CA LYS A 93 10.10 -35.37 20.43
C LYS A 93 8.90 -35.63 19.51
N MET A 94 8.57 -34.72 18.59
CA MET A 94 7.47 -34.91 17.63
C MET A 94 7.76 -35.93 16.51
N LYS A 95 9.01 -36.41 16.38
CA LYS A 95 9.34 -37.53 15.48
C LYS A 95 8.80 -38.90 15.93
N LYS A 96 8.20 -39.01 17.13
CA LYS A 96 7.70 -40.30 17.67
C LYS A 96 6.20 -40.34 17.97
N GLN A 97 5.44 -39.27 17.73
CA GLN A 97 4.01 -39.29 17.96
C GLN A 97 3.27 -38.74 16.74
N LYS A 98 2.55 -39.65 16.08
CA LYS A 98 1.68 -39.37 14.94
C LYS A 98 0.52 -38.53 15.46
N VAL A 99 0.70 -37.21 15.50
CA VAL A 99 -0.37 -36.27 15.86
C VAL A 99 -1.42 -36.34 14.76
N GLU A 100 -2.57 -36.85 15.14
CA GLU A 100 -3.69 -37.23 14.30
C GLU A 100 -4.44 -35.98 13.78
N ASN A 101 -4.38 -35.83 12.46
CA ASN A 101 -5.37 -35.28 11.51
C ASN A 101 -6.46 -34.33 12.06
N THR A 102 -6.21 -33.04 11.93
CA THR A 102 -7.24 -31.97 11.76
C THR A 102 -6.53 -30.64 11.49
N TRP A 103 -5.50 -30.34 12.28
CA TRP A 103 -4.68 -29.14 12.10
C TRP A 103 -3.82 -29.17 10.83
N THR A 104 -3.32 -30.35 10.43
CA THR A 104 -2.46 -30.51 9.25
C THR A 104 -3.20 -30.25 7.94
N GLU A 105 -4.48 -30.60 7.83
CA GLU A 105 -5.30 -30.31 6.64
C GLU A 105 -5.70 -28.83 6.56
N ALA A 106 -6.08 -28.21 7.68
CA ALA A 106 -6.36 -26.78 7.72
C ALA A 106 -5.11 -25.94 7.41
N LEU A 107 -3.95 -26.34 7.96
CA LEU A 107 -2.65 -25.75 7.63
C LEU A 107 -2.28 -25.99 6.17
N ARG A 108 -2.48 -27.20 5.64
CA ARG A 108 -2.18 -27.54 4.25
C ARG A 108 -3.05 -26.78 3.27
N LYS A 109 -4.35 -26.63 3.56
CA LYS A 109 -5.29 -25.84 2.77
C LYS A 109 -4.98 -24.34 2.80
N TRP A 110 -4.49 -23.84 3.94
CA TRP A 110 -3.96 -22.47 4.08
C TRP A 110 -2.58 -22.27 3.41
N LEU A 111 -1.82 -23.35 3.19
CA LEU A 111 -0.52 -23.35 2.51
C LEU A 111 -0.62 -23.59 0.99
N GLU A 112 -1.70 -24.24 0.53
CA GLU A 112 -2.02 -24.54 -0.87
C GLU A 112 -2.71 -23.37 -1.58
N GLU A 113 -2.98 -22.24 -0.90
CA GLU A 113 -3.41 -21.02 -1.59
C GLU A 113 -2.32 -20.58 -2.58
N PRO A 114 -2.64 -20.51 -3.88
CA PRO A 114 -1.65 -20.37 -4.93
C PRO A 114 -0.88 -19.07 -4.75
N LEU A 115 0.44 -19.20 -4.83
CA LEU A 115 1.35 -18.09 -5.10
C LEU A 115 0.85 -17.38 -6.37
N ALA A 116 0.94 -16.05 -6.33
CA ALA A 116 0.49 -15.12 -7.37
C ALA A 116 0.50 -15.75 -8.78
N PRO A 117 -0.59 -15.62 -9.56
CA PRO A 117 -0.62 -16.20 -10.89
C PRO A 117 0.58 -15.71 -11.71
N ASP A 118 1.37 -16.68 -12.22
CA ASP A 118 2.50 -16.47 -13.13
C ASP A 118 2.05 -15.87 -14.49
N GLU A 119 0.75 -15.79 -14.72
CA GLU A 119 0.19 -15.20 -15.93
C GLU A 119 0.19 -13.67 -15.83
N LEU A 120 1.12 -13.07 -16.55
CA LEU A 120 1.10 -11.69 -16.98
C LEU A 120 -0.25 -11.39 -17.65
N PHE A 121 -1.22 -10.90 -16.87
CA PHE A 121 -2.46 -10.36 -17.42
C PHE A 121 -2.11 -9.19 -18.34
N GLU A 122 -2.19 -9.45 -19.63
CA GLU A 122 -1.89 -8.52 -20.70
C GLU A 122 -2.89 -7.36 -20.68
N TYR A 123 -2.37 -6.14 -20.79
CA TYR A 123 -3.15 -4.91 -20.79
C TYR A 123 -4.00 -4.84 -22.07
N GLN A 124 -5.29 -5.16 -21.98
CA GLN A 124 -6.27 -4.78 -23.00
C GLN A 124 -7.51 -4.20 -22.34
N GLY A 125 -7.61 -2.87 -22.37
CA GLY A 125 -8.73 -2.18 -21.73
C GLY A 125 -8.92 -0.72 -22.14
N HIS A 126 -8.55 -0.33 -23.36
CA HIS A 126 -9.07 0.92 -23.91
C HIS A 126 -10.55 0.69 -24.28
N ASN A 127 -11.48 1.07 -23.39
CA ASN A 127 -12.95 1.15 -23.54
C ASN A 127 -13.84 0.22 -22.68
N LEU A 128 -13.34 -0.44 -21.63
CA LEU A 128 -14.22 -1.19 -20.73
C LEU A 128 -14.98 -0.26 -19.77
N PRO A 129 -16.25 -0.58 -19.42
CA PRO A 129 -16.96 0.15 -18.38
C PRO A 129 -16.27 -0.04 -17.02
N MET A 130 -16.28 1.00 -16.18
CA MET A 130 -15.51 1.09 -14.93
C MET A 130 -15.71 -0.11 -13.99
N TRP A 131 -16.93 -0.62 -13.88
CA TRP A 131 -17.25 -1.77 -13.03
C TRP A 131 -16.62 -3.08 -13.54
N ALA A 132 -16.52 -3.27 -14.86
CA ALA A 132 -15.88 -4.45 -15.45
C ALA A 132 -14.36 -4.40 -15.27
N ALA A 133 -13.76 -3.21 -15.31
CA ALA A 133 -12.36 -3.02 -14.96
C ALA A 133 -12.11 -3.34 -13.47
N ALA A 134 -12.98 -2.85 -12.57
CA ALA A 134 -12.90 -3.13 -11.15
C ALA A 134 -13.04 -4.62 -10.82
N GLN A 135 -14.00 -5.33 -11.43
CA GLN A 135 -14.18 -6.77 -11.25
C GLN A 135 -12.95 -7.59 -11.68
N ARG A 136 -12.24 -7.16 -12.73
CA ARG A 136 -11.00 -7.80 -13.17
C ARG A 136 -9.82 -7.49 -12.26
N ALA A 137 -9.81 -6.31 -11.62
CA ALA A 137 -8.73 -5.88 -10.75
C ALA A 137 -8.78 -6.56 -9.37
N VAL A 138 -9.96 -6.85 -8.81
CA VAL A 138 -10.09 -7.48 -7.49
C VAL A 138 -9.34 -8.82 -7.34
N PRO A 139 -9.49 -9.83 -8.22
CA PRO A 139 -8.77 -11.09 -8.07
C PRO A 139 -7.25 -10.91 -8.16
N ARG A 140 -6.77 -9.90 -8.91
CA ARG A 140 -5.36 -9.51 -8.96
C ARG A 140 -4.88 -8.95 -7.62
N TYR A 141 -5.69 -8.09 -6.99
CA TYR A 141 -5.39 -7.58 -5.64
C TYR A 141 -5.42 -8.71 -4.62
N GLU A 142 -6.43 -9.57 -4.68
CA GLU A 142 -6.57 -10.73 -3.80
C GLU A 142 -5.35 -11.62 -3.92
N ALA A 143 -5.00 -12.13 -5.10
CA ALA A 143 -3.88 -13.04 -5.27
C ALA A 143 -2.54 -12.52 -4.70
N VAL A 144 -2.31 -11.20 -4.74
CA VAL A 144 -1.04 -10.61 -4.26
C VAL A 144 -1.10 -10.21 -2.79
N LEU A 145 -2.25 -9.75 -2.29
CA LEU A 145 -2.40 -9.25 -0.92
C LEU A 145 -2.99 -10.29 0.05
N SER A 146 -3.65 -11.34 -0.45
CA SER A 146 -4.27 -12.44 0.31
C SER A 146 -3.30 -13.60 0.57
N SER A 147 -2.37 -13.89 -0.37
CA SER A 147 -1.52 -15.09 -0.44
C SER A 147 -0.48 -15.22 0.69
N ALA A 148 -0.97 -15.32 1.92
CA ALA A 148 -0.22 -15.20 3.16
C ALA A 148 0.31 -13.78 3.39
N GLY A 149 -0.49 -13.00 4.14
CA GLY A 149 0.00 -11.80 4.82
C GLY A 149 1.28 -12.07 5.63
N SER A 150 1.87 -11.01 6.19
CA SER A 150 3.14 -11.02 6.91
C SER A 150 3.30 -12.15 7.96
N ARG A 151 2.19 -12.64 8.54
CA ARG A 151 2.15 -13.79 9.46
C ARG A 151 2.41 -15.13 8.77
N GLY A 152 1.84 -15.37 7.58
CA GLY A 152 1.99 -16.64 6.88
C GLY A 152 3.35 -16.82 6.25
N LYS A 153 4.01 -15.74 5.81
CA LYS A 153 5.44 -15.77 5.45
C LYS A 153 6.33 -16.16 6.62
N LEU A 154 6.08 -15.63 7.83
CA LEU A 154 6.85 -16.00 9.02
C LEU A 154 6.61 -17.45 9.46
N ILE A 155 5.36 -17.90 9.46
CA ILE A 155 5.01 -19.27 9.80
C ILE A 155 5.56 -20.24 8.74
N ARG A 156 5.51 -19.89 7.46
CA ARG A 156 6.10 -20.70 6.37
C ARG A 156 7.63 -20.72 6.43
N ARG A 157 8.31 -19.61 6.74
CA ARG A 157 9.76 -19.58 7.04
C ARG A 157 10.10 -20.45 8.25
N PHE A 158 9.26 -20.44 9.26
CA PHE A 158 9.40 -21.34 10.39
C PHE A 158 9.20 -22.81 9.99
N LEU A 159 8.15 -23.13 9.23
CA LEU A 159 7.85 -24.50 8.79
C LEU A 159 8.89 -25.05 7.80
N THR A 160 9.43 -24.20 6.91
CA THR A 160 10.57 -24.54 6.03
C THR A 160 11.84 -24.77 6.84
N TRP A 161 12.12 -23.94 7.85
CA TRP A 161 13.18 -24.20 8.82
C TRP A 161 12.96 -25.52 9.60
N MET A 162 11.71 -25.83 9.96
CA MET A 162 11.31 -27.12 10.55
C MET A 162 11.38 -28.29 9.54
N ARG A 163 11.80 -28.06 8.29
CA ARG A 163 11.87 -29.06 7.19
C ARG A 163 10.52 -29.69 6.82
N ILE A 164 9.41 -29.07 7.24
CA ILE A 164 8.04 -29.52 6.94
C ILE A 164 7.61 -29.09 5.53
N LEU A 165 8.20 -28.00 5.03
CA LEU A 165 7.98 -27.47 3.68
C LEU A 165 9.30 -27.37 2.92
N PRO A 166 9.30 -27.57 1.59
CA PRO A 166 10.48 -27.33 0.76
C PRO A 166 10.90 -25.86 0.86
N PRO A 167 12.22 -25.57 0.88
CA PRO A 167 12.74 -24.21 0.93
C PRO A 167 12.16 -23.41 -0.23
N GLU A 168 11.84 -22.14 0.04
CA GLU A 168 11.39 -21.17 -0.96
C GLU A 168 12.36 -21.23 -2.15
N LYS A 169 11.86 -21.64 -3.33
CA LYS A 169 12.54 -21.28 -4.57
C LYS A 169 12.41 -19.77 -4.65
N THR A 170 13.38 -19.08 -4.05
CA THR A 170 13.69 -17.71 -4.40
C THR A 170 14.31 -17.80 -5.80
N GLU A 171 13.46 -18.10 -6.78
CA GLU A 171 13.72 -17.56 -8.09
C GLU A 171 13.54 -16.06 -7.88
N VAL A 172 14.66 -15.40 -7.61
CA VAL A 172 14.90 -14.05 -8.10
C VAL A 172 14.86 -14.22 -9.62
N THR A 173 13.68 -14.47 -10.16
CA THR A 173 13.43 -14.40 -11.59
C THR A 173 13.83 -12.98 -11.90
N ASN A 174 14.89 -12.85 -12.70
CA ASN A 174 15.40 -11.57 -13.20
C ASN A 174 14.22 -10.61 -13.33
N LEU A 175 14.20 -9.56 -12.49
CA LEU A 175 13.02 -8.71 -12.25
C LEU A 175 12.54 -7.94 -13.50
N PHE A 176 13.11 -8.23 -14.67
CA PHE A 176 12.71 -7.71 -15.96
C PHE A 176 12.98 -8.75 -17.06
N PRO A 177 11.97 -9.51 -17.52
CA PRO A 177 11.96 -9.95 -18.90
C PRO A 177 11.73 -8.69 -19.75
N GLU A 178 12.70 -8.33 -20.58
CA GLU A 178 12.51 -7.43 -21.72
C GLU A 178 11.54 -8.10 -22.70
N SER A 179 10.25 -8.07 -22.42
CA SER A 179 9.25 -8.61 -23.35
C SER A 179 7.96 -7.81 -23.30
N SER A 180 8.02 -6.64 -23.94
CA SER A 180 7.00 -5.93 -24.73
C SER A 180 7.27 -4.42 -24.65
N PRO A 181 7.11 -3.66 -25.74
CA PRO A 181 7.37 -2.22 -25.77
C PRO A 181 6.19 -1.46 -25.15
N THR A 182 5.88 -1.71 -23.88
CA THR A 182 5.07 -0.79 -23.09
C THR A 182 6.04 0.15 -22.36
N LYS A 183 5.91 1.45 -22.61
CA LYS A 183 6.79 2.55 -22.16
C LYS A 183 6.81 2.77 -20.63
N GLU A 184 6.51 1.75 -19.82
CA GLU A 184 6.48 1.82 -18.36
C GLU A 184 7.83 1.69 -17.61
N PRO A 185 8.95 1.14 -18.15
CA PRO A 185 10.16 0.95 -17.34
C PRO A 185 10.91 2.25 -17.01
N SER A 186 10.61 3.38 -17.67
CA SER A 186 11.31 4.66 -17.51
C SER A 186 10.68 5.65 -16.51
N LEU A 187 9.54 5.32 -15.90
CA LEU A 187 8.80 6.24 -15.01
C LEU A 187 9.04 6.03 -13.52
N ARG A 188 9.79 4.99 -13.17
CA ARG A 188 10.16 4.76 -11.78
C ARG A 188 11.42 5.57 -11.51
N PRO A 189 11.47 6.42 -10.46
CA PRO A 189 12.77 6.85 -9.98
C PRO A 189 13.56 5.58 -9.68
N SER A 190 14.71 5.42 -10.32
CA SER A 190 15.62 4.28 -10.17
C SER A 190 16.13 4.09 -8.73
N TYR A 191 15.75 5.01 -7.83
CA TYR A 191 16.12 5.04 -6.42
C TYR A 191 14.90 5.35 -5.57
N LEU A 192 14.11 4.33 -5.23
CA LEU A 192 13.26 4.40 -4.04
C LEU A 192 14.17 4.15 -2.84
N ASN A 193 14.63 5.23 -2.21
CA ASN A 193 15.48 5.10 -1.03
C ASN A 193 14.66 4.44 0.09
N ARG A 194 15.15 3.32 0.61
CA ARG A 194 14.56 2.60 1.73
C ARG A 194 15.59 2.50 2.82
N VAL A 195 15.25 3.00 3.99
CA VAL A 195 16.00 2.76 5.22
C VAL A 195 15.04 2.07 6.17
N SER A 196 15.22 0.76 6.35
CA SER A 196 14.37 -0.02 7.25
C SER A 196 14.85 0.03 8.70
N MET A 197 13.97 -0.36 9.62
CA MET A 197 14.35 -0.55 11.03
C MET A 197 15.43 -1.65 11.19
N GLY A 198 15.47 -2.63 10.27
CA GLY A 198 16.51 -3.64 10.21
C GLY A 198 17.86 -3.03 9.89
N ASP A 199 17.94 -2.16 8.89
CA ASP A 199 19.22 -1.53 8.49
C ASP A 199 19.83 -0.68 9.62
N ILE A 200 18.98 -0.14 10.51
CA ILE A 200 19.40 0.66 11.67
C ILE A 200 19.83 -0.22 12.85
N LEU A 201 19.08 -1.27 13.20
CA LEU A 201 19.31 -2.07 14.42
C LEU A 201 20.14 -3.33 14.21
N LEU A 202 20.05 -3.97 13.04
CA LEU A 202 20.72 -5.23 12.73
C LEU A 202 22.26 -5.13 12.85
N PRO A 203 22.91 -4.03 12.40
CA PRO A 203 24.35 -3.85 12.63
C PRO A 203 24.75 -3.81 14.11
N ALA A 204 23.89 -3.24 14.98
CA ALA A 204 24.13 -3.23 16.43
C ALA A 204 23.91 -4.61 17.06
N LEU A 205 22.89 -5.34 16.61
CA LEU A 205 22.52 -6.68 17.08
C LEU A 205 23.52 -7.76 16.65
N GLU A 206 24.11 -7.63 15.45
CA GLU A 206 25.06 -8.59 14.87
C GLU A 206 26.53 -8.25 15.11
N SER A 207 26.80 -7.22 15.93
CA SER A 207 28.16 -6.84 16.34
C SER A 207 29.00 -8.07 16.75
N LYS A 208 30.26 -8.09 16.26
CA LYS A 208 31.21 -9.24 16.17
C LYS A 208 30.98 -10.31 17.24
N LEU A 209 31.01 -11.59 16.82
CA LEU A 209 30.77 -12.79 17.64
C LEU A 209 31.58 -12.89 18.96
N ARG A 210 32.60 -12.05 19.18
CA ARG A 210 33.52 -12.10 20.34
C ARG A 210 33.28 -11.04 21.42
N SER A 211 32.37 -10.08 21.24
CA SER A 211 32.08 -9.05 22.27
C SER A 211 31.14 -9.58 23.36
N SER A 212 31.29 -9.04 24.58
CA SER A 212 30.45 -9.40 25.72
C SER A 212 28.98 -9.03 25.48
N VAL A 213 28.04 -9.80 26.04
CA VAL A 213 26.59 -9.54 25.90
C VAL A 213 26.22 -8.13 26.37
N TRP A 214 26.91 -7.62 27.38
CA TRP A 214 26.74 -6.27 27.91
C TRP A 214 27.15 -5.18 26.91
N GLU A 215 28.25 -5.36 26.18
CA GLU A 215 28.65 -4.41 25.13
C GLU A 215 27.66 -4.39 23.97
N LYS A 216 27.09 -5.54 23.60
CA LYS A 216 26.03 -5.62 22.59
C LYS A 216 24.79 -4.87 23.04
N LEU A 217 24.36 -5.07 24.29
CA LEU A 217 23.23 -4.34 24.88
C LEU A 217 23.49 -2.84 24.94
N LYS A 218 24.70 -2.42 25.31
CA LYS A 218 25.10 -0.99 25.35
C LYS A 218 25.03 -0.36 23.96
N ASN A 219 25.51 -1.05 22.93
CA ASN A 219 25.47 -0.57 21.54
C ASN A 219 24.03 -0.51 20.99
N VAL A 220 23.19 -1.50 21.30
CA VAL A 220 21.76 -1.47 20.94
C VAL A 220 21.06 -0.31 21.66
N PHE A 221 21.35 -0.09 22.95
CA PHE A 221 20.77 1.00 23.73
C PHE A 221 21.22 2.38 23.26
N SER A 222 22.48 2.53 22.81
CA SER A 222 22.94 3.79 22.22
C SER A 222 22.24 4.08 20.88
N VAL A 223 22.07 3.08 20.02
CA VAL A 223 21.30 3.22 18.76
C VAL A 223 19.81 3.49 19.06
N PHE A 224 19.29 2.91 20.14
CA PHE A 224 17.92 3.14 20.60
C PHE A 224 17.66 4.61 20.97
N LEU A 225 18.59 5.23 21.71
CA LEU A 225 18.52 6.65 22.12
C LEU A 225 18.90 7.64 21.03
N THR A 226 19.42 7.19 19.90
CA THR A 226 19.81 8.07 18.79
C THR A 226 18.61 8.42 17.91
N LYS A 227 18.55 9.65 17.40
CA LYS A 227 17.56 10.02 16.38
C LYS A 227 17.79 9.18 15.13
N SER A 228 16.72 8.58 14.62
CA SER A 228 16.72 7.76 13.41
C SER A 228 15.77 8.35 12.39
N SER A 229 16.16 8.29 11.13
CA SER A 229 15.28 8.55 10.00
C SER A 229 14.90 7.22 9.38
N LEU A 230 13.60 6.98 9.29
CA LEU A 230 13.03 5.87 8.54
C LEU A 230 12.57 6.40 7.20
N GLU A 231 13.00 5.77 6.12
CA GLU A 231 12.58 6.14 4.77
C GLU A 231 11.86 4.95 4.13
N GLU A 232 10.59 5.16 3.80
CA GLU A 232 9.77 4.16 3.11
C GLU A 232 9.27 4.70 1.78
N PRO A 233 9.31 3.89 0.71
CA PRO A 233 8.64 4.26 -0.53
C PRO A 233 7.13 4.33 -0.31
N ALA A 234 6.53 5.39 -0.84
CA ALA A 234 5.10 5.67 -0.76
C ALA A 234 4.52 5.98 -2.15
N PHE A 235 3.24 5.69 -2.33
CA PHE A 235 2.47 6.26 -3.42
C PHE A 235 2.15 7.70 -3.08
N LYS A 236 2.54 8.65 -3.94
CA LYS A 236 2.35 10.07 -3.68
C LYS A 236 0.87 10.38 -3.56
N GLU A 237 0.07 9.97 -4.53
CA GLU A 237 -1.38 10.09 -4.46
C GLU A 237 -2.07 8.84 -4.97
N LEU A 238 -3.15 8.45 -4.29
CA LEU A 238 -3.99 7.30 -4.64
C LEU A 238 -5.44 7.74 -4.71
N VAL A 239 -6.15 7.28 -5.72
CA VAL A 239 -7.60 7.42 -5.83
C VAL A 239 -8.18 6.03 -5.81
N VAL A 240 -8.99 5.76 -4.79
CA VAL A 240 -9.74 4.52 -4.64
C VAL A 240 -11.18 4.77 -4.99
N MET A 241 -11.69 3.95 -5.90
CA MET A 241 -13.10 3.94 -6.25
C MET A 241 -13.66 2.58 -5.88
N HIS A 242 -14.77 2.58 -5.17
CA HIS A 242 -15.46 1.35 -4.82
C HIS A 242 -16.96 1.56 -4.82
N GLU A 243 -17.68 0.49 -5.06
CA GLU A 243 -19.12 0.44 -4.91
C GLU A 243 -19.46 0.21 -3.44
N ARG A 244 -20.42 0.97 -2.92
CA ARG A 244 -20.90 0.74 -1.55
C ARG A 244 -21.64 -0.60 -1.53
N ALA A 245 -21.23 -1.50 -0.63
CA ALA A 245 -21.98 -2.73 -0.40
C ALA A 245 -23.43 -2.38 0.00
N PRO A 246 -24.45 -3.10 -0.51
CA PRO A 246 -25.84 -2.84 -0.15
C PRO A 246 -26.02 -3.11 1.34
N VAL A 247 -26.09 -2.05 2.14
CA VAL A 247 -26.44 -2.15 3.55
C VAL A 247 -27.88 -2.68 3.58
N HIS A 248 -28.06 -3.89 4.08
CA HIS A 248 -29.39 -4.43 4.31
C HIS A 248 -30.14 -3.51 5.29
N VAL A 249 -31.12 -2.78 4.78
CA VAL A 249 -32.48 -2.52 5.33
C VAL A 249 -33.11 -1.37 4.53
N GLY A 250 -34.12 -1.69 3.72
CA GLY A 250 -35.25 -0.79 3.41
C GLY A 250 -35.04 0.41 2.48
N VAL A 251 -34.03 0.43 1.60
CA VAL A 251 -33.87 1.51 0.60
C VAL A 251 -34.18 0.97 -0.79
N ASP A 252 -34.97 1.75 -1.55
CA ASP A 252 -35.48 1.45 -2.88
C ASP A 252 -34.41 0.88 -3.83
N PRO A 253 -34.74 -0.17 -4.62
CA PRO A 253 -33.82 -0.82 -5.54
C PRO A 253 -33.44 0.02 -6.77
N SER A 254 -33.94 1.25 -6.90
CA SER A 254 -33.69 2.16 -8.03
C SER A 254 -32.47 3.08 -7.86
N ASP A 255 -31.81 3.07 -6.70
CA ASP A 255 -30.58 3.85 -6.46
C ASP A 255 -29.34 3.05 -6.87
N HIS A 256 -29.30 2.68 -8.15
CA HIS A 256 -28.24 1.88 -8.74
C HIS A 256 -26.89 2.63 -8.68
N LEU A 257 -25.91 2.06 -7.96
CA LEU A 257 -24.49 2.45 -7.90
C LEU A 257 -24.18 3.78 -7.18
N ARG A 258 -24.27 3.80 -5.85
CA ARG A 258 -23.59 4.82 -5.04
C ARG A 258 -22.08 4.54 -5.02
N LEU A 259 -21.40 5.02 -6.06
CA LEU A 259 -19.94 5.02 -6.18
C LEU A 259 -19.33 5.88 -5.07
N GLU A 260 -18.47 5.29 -4.24
CA GLU A 260 -17.68 6.02 -3.26
C GLU A 260 -16.26 6.24 -3.79
N LEU A 261 -15.80 7.48 -3.62
CA LEU A 261 -14.50 7.96 -4.09
C LEU A 261 -13.71 8.43 -2.88
N ASN A 262 -12.49 7.93 -2.72
CA ASN A 262 -11.57 8.38 -1.68
C ASN A 262 -10.20 8.66 -2.30
N THR A 263 -9.63 9.82 -1.98
CA THR A 263 -8.27 10.17 -2.38
C THR A 263 -7.36 10.20 -1.17
N TYR A 264 -6.21 9.54 -1.27
CA TYR A 264 -5.18 9.47 -0.25
C TYR A 264 -3.87 10.06 -0.74
N ASN A 265 -3.07 10.59 0.20
CA ASN A 265 -1.74 11.14 -0.03
C ASN A 265 -0.69 10.36 0.75
N ASN A 266 0.47 10.13 0.15
CA ASN A 266 1.65 9.52 0.76
C ASN A 266 1.33 8.26 1.55
N ILE A 267 0.73 7.27 0.87
CA ILE A 267 0.48 5.95 1.45
C ILE A 267 1.71 5.07 1.22
N PRO A 268 2.38 4.54 2.26
CA PRO A 268 3.50 3.63 2.08
C PRO A 268 3.10 2.45 1.20
N VAL A 269 3.98 2.11 0.24
CA VAL A 269 3.77 0.99 -0.67
C VAL A 269 3.48 -0.34 0.06
N PRO A 270 4.18 -0.71 1.17
CA PRO A 270 3.83 -1.94 1.91
C PRO A 270 2.47 -1.87 2.63
N ASP A 271 1.94 -0.69 2.88
CA ASP A 271 0.67 -0.46 3.59
C ASP A 271 -0.53 -0.25 2.67
N LEU A 272 -0.42 -0.60 1.38
CA LEU A 272 -1.52 -0.49 0.42
C LEU A 272 -2.85 -1.09 0.90
N LYS A 273 -2.83 -2.12 1.77
CA LYS A 273 -4.04 -2.71 2.36
C LYS A 273 -4.94 -1.70 3.09
N VAL A 274 -4.34 -0.61 3.58
CA VAL A 274 -5.04 0.44 4.34
C VAL A 274 -6.09 1.18 3.53
N VAL A 275 -6.01 1.19 2.19
CA VAL A 275 -6.92 1.99 1.36
C VAL A 275 -8.21 1.26 0.95
N PHE A 276 -8.30 -0.06 1.18
CA PHE A 276 -9.46 -0.87 0.81
C PHE A 276 -10.66 -0.60 1.72
N PRO A 277 -11.91 -0.61 1.25
CA PRO A 277 -13.08 -0.25 2.07
C PRO A 277 -13.33 -1.21 3.25
N ASN A 278 -13.22 -2.52 3.01
CA ASN A 278 -13.56 -3.55 3.98
C ASN A 278 -12.32 -4.09 4.70
N LYS A 279 -12.00 -3.46 5.84
CA LYS A 279 -10.81 -3.77 6.66
C LYS A 279 -11.19 -4.60 7.88
N LYS A 280 -10.40 -5.63 8.16
CA LYS A 280 -10.39 -6.37 9.43
C LYS A 280 -9.14 -5.97 10.20
N LEU A 281 -9.25 -5.69 11.48
CA LEU A 281 -8.08 -5.45 12.32
C LEU A 281 -7.36 -6.77 12.54
N SER A 282 -6.06 -6.79 12.23
CA SER A 282 -5.21 -7.96 12.41
C SER A 282 -4.22 -7.69 13.55
N PHE A 283 -4.36 -8.40 14.67
CA PHE A 283 -3.38 -8.26 15.75
C PHE A 283 -1.94 -8.49 15.29
N ARG A 284 -0.97 -7.69 15.77
CA ARG A 284 0.43 -8.05 15.52
C ARG A 284 0.71 -9.37 16.24
N LEU A 285 1.43 -10.29 15.59
CA LEU A 285 1.82 -11.58 16.17
C LEU A 285 2.49 -11.40 17.54
N LEU A 286 3.24 -10.31 17.71
CA LEU A 286 3.91 -9.99 18.96
C LEU A 286 2.92 -9.65 20.08
N ASP A 287 1.84 -8.93 19.76
CA ASP A 287 0.82 -8.56 20.74
C ASP A 287 -0.06 -9.78 21.06
N THR A 288 -0.36 -10.64 20.08
CA THR A 288 -1.00 -11.95 20.32
C THR A 288 -0.13 -12.82 21.23
N VAL A 289 1.16 -13.00 20.90
CA VAL A 289 2.08 -13.81 21.73
C VAL A 289 2.30 -13.20 23.11
N ARG A 290 2.35 -11.87 23.23
CA ARG A 290 2.48 -11.21 24.53
C ARG A 290 1.24 -11.44 25.40
N LEU A 291 0.06 -11.22 24.83
CA LEU A 291 -1.20 -11.48 25.52
C LEU A 291 -1.29 -12.96 25.90
N ASP A 292 -0.96 -13.87 24.98
CA ASP A 292 -0.97 -15.31 25.20
C ASP A 292 0.08 -15.78 26.21
N LEU A 293 1.27 -15.17 26.25
CA LEU A 293 2.28 -15.54 27.24
C LEU A 293 1.86 -15.12 28.65
N THR A 294 1.26 -13.94 28.80
CA THR A 294 0.74 -13.50 30.11
C THR A 294 -0.47 -14.32 30.54
N THR A 295 -1.32 -14.75 29.59
CA THR A 295 -2.45 -15.62 29.91
C THR A 295 -1.99 -17.02 30.27
N ILE A 296 -1.07 -17.61 29.51
CA ILE A 296 -0.50 -18.94 29.79
C ILE A 296 0.24 -18.94 31.12
N ALA A 297 1.07 -17.92 31.40
CA ALA A 297 1.77 -17.82 32.68
C ALA A 297 0.79 -17.68 33.86
N GLY A 298 -0.26 -16.88 33.71
CA GLY A 298 -1.32 -16.75 34.73
C GLY A 298 -2.11 -18.06 34.93
N LEU A 299 -2.43 -18.77 33.85
CA LEU A 299 -3.13 -20.05 33.90
C LEU A 299 -2.26 -21.14 34.52
N LEU A 300 -0.96 -21.18 34.20
CA LEU A 300 0.00 -22.09 34.82
C LEU A 300 0.19 -21.78 36.31
N ALA A 301 0.29 -20.50 36.68
CA ALA A 301 0.36 -20.10 38.08
C ALA A 301 -0.91 -20.50 38.84
N PHE A 302 -2.08 -20.37 38.21
CA PHE A 302 -3.35 -20.86 38.76
C PHE A 302 -3.34 -22.38 38.93
N LEU A 303 -2.95 -23.15 37.90
CA LEU A 303 -2.90 -24.61 37.93
C LEU A 303 -1.89 -25.18 38.94
N VAL A 304 -0.73 -24.53 39.12
CA VAL A 304 0.29 -24.95 40.10
C VAL A 304 -0.16 -24.67 41.53
N ASN A 305 -0.89 -23.56 41.75
CA ASN A 305 -1.42 -23.20 43.06
C ASN A 305 -2.71 -23.97 43.40
N TYR A 306 -3.50 -24.36 42.39
CA TYR A 306 -4.69 -25.18 42.57
C TYR A 306 -4.26 -26.65 42.72
N ARG A 307 -3.66 -26.97 43.88
CA ARG A 307 -3.49 -28.37 44.29
C ARG A 307 -4.89 -28.97 44.50
N PHE A 308 -5.19 -30.02 43.74
CA PHE A 308 -6.36 -30.87 43.91
C PHE A 308 -6.26 -31.63 45.25
N ASP A 309 -6.46 -30.94 46.37
CA ASP A 309 -6.68 -31.61 47.65
C ASP A 309 -8.18 -31.91 47.78
N ASP A 310 -8.49 -33.15 48.17
CA ASP A 310 -9.81 -33.80 48.09
C ASP A 310 -10.99 -32.90 48.51
N LEU A 311 -11.92 -32.75 47.57
CA LEU A 311 -12.99 -31.76 47.48
C LEU A 311 -14.07 -31.80 48.58
N LEU A 312 -13.94 -32.59 49.65
CA LEU A 312 -15.08 -32.86 50.56
C LEU A 312 -14.77 -32.91 52.06
N SER A 313 -13.56 -32.57 52.54
CA SER A 313 -13.17 -32.94 53.92
C SER A 313 -12.92 -31.81 54.94
N SER A 314 -12.92 -30.51 54.57
CA SER A 314 -12.59 -29.45 55.54
C SER A 314 -13.23 -28.07 55.27
N PRO A 315 -13.68 -27.32 56.30
CA PRO A 315 -14.15 -25.93 56.18
C PRO A 315 -13.14 -24.96 55.56
N SER A 316 -11.84 -25.26 55.67
CA SER A 316 -10.77 -24.46 55.06
C SER A 316 -10.71 -24.59 53.53
N ALA A 317 -11.22 -25.69 52.97
CA ALA A 317 -11.25 -25.92 51.53
C ALA A 317 -12.26 -24.99 50.83
N PHE A 318 -13.37 -24.66 51.49
CA PHE A 318 -14.39 -23.73 50.98
C PHE A 318 -13.85 -22.31 50.80
N ILE A 319 -13.03 -21.82 51.73
CA ILE A 319 -12.41 -20.48 51.64
C ILE A 319 -11.41 -20.42 50.47
N LEU A 320 -10.60 -21.48 50.30
CA LEU A 320 -9.64 -21.57 49.20
C LEU A 320 -10.33 -21.60 47.84
N ASP A 321 -11.48 -22.28 47.72
CA ASP A 321 -12.25 -22.35 46.48
C ASP A 321 -12.90 -21.01 46.08
N ILE A 322 -13.43 -20.27 47.06
CA ILE A 322 -13.92 -18.90 46.83
C ILE A 322 -12.78 -18.00 46.35
N VAL A 323 -11.62 -18.05 46.99
CA VAL A 323 -10.45 -17.25 46.60
C VAL A 323 -9.97 -17.62 45.20
N ALA A 324 -9.93 -18.92 44.87
CA ALA A 324 -9.55 -19.39 43.54
C ALA A 324 -10.54 -18.92 42.46
N THR A 325 -11.85 -19.03 42.72
CA THR A 325 -12.92 -18.61 41.81
C THR A 325 -12.89 -17.10 41.57
N VAL A 326 -12.73 -16.29 42.63
CA VAL A 326 -12.60 -14.83 42.52
C VAL A 326 -11.32 -14.46 41.76
N SER A 327 -10.20 -15.12 42.04
CA SER A 327 -8.93 -14.89 41.34
C SER A 327 -9.03 -15.21 39.85
N LEU A 328 -9.71 -16.32 39.50
CA LEU A 328 -9.97 -16.70 38.12
C LEU A 328 -10.87 -15.67 37.41
N LEU A 329 -11.93 -15.19 38.07
CA LEU A 329 -12.82 -14.17 37.53
C LEU A 329 -12.09 -12.85 37.26
N VAL A 330 -11.27 -12.39 38.22
CA VAL A 330 -10.44 -11.19 38.07
C VAL A 330 -9.45 -11.36 36.92
N PHE A 331 -8.83 -12.54 36.80
CA PHE A 331 -7.89 -12.84 35.73
C PHE A 331 -8.57 -12.82 34.36
N VAL A 332 -9.69 -13.53 34.17
CA VAL A 332 -10.46 -13.54 32.92
C VAL A 332 -10.89 -12.11 32.52
N THR A 333 -11.37 -11.34 33.49
CA THR A 333 -11.77 -9.93 33.28
C THR A 333 -10.58 -9.08 32.82
N ARG A 334 -9.42 -9.19 33.50
CA ARG A 334 -8.20 -8.46 33.15
C ARG A 334 -7.72 -8.79 31.74
N VAL A 335 -7.78 -10.07 31.36
CA VAL A 335 -7.39 -10.54 30.03
C VAL A 335 -8.33 -9.96 28.97
N SER A 336 -9.64 -10.07 29.18
CA SER A 336 -10.67 -9.54 28.27
C SER A 336 -10.54 -8.02 28.07
N LEU A 337 -10.36 -7.26 29.16
CA LEU A 337 -10.14 -5.81 29.09
C LEU A 337 -8.84 -5.46 28.36
N GLY A 338 -7.75 -6.22 28.58
CA GLY A 338 -6.49 -6.02 27.87
C GLY A 338 -6.62 -6.23 26.36
N TYR A 339 -7.38 -7.26 25.95
CA TYR A 339 -7.72 -7.51 24.55
C TYR A 339 -8.55 -6.37 23.96
N LYS A 340 -9.62 -5.94 24.65
CA LYS A 340 -10.47 -4.84 24.20
C LYS A 340 -9.71 -3.53 24.06
N GLN A 341 -8.92 -3.16 25.07
CA GLN A 341 -8.10 -1.94 25.05
C GLN A 341 -7.11 -1.94 23.88
N THR A 342 -6.50 -3.10 23.60
CA THR A 342 -5.56 -3.24 22.47
C THR A 342 -6.27 -3.07 21.14
N TRP A 343 -7.48 -3.62 21.01
CA TRP A 343 -8.31 -3.52 19.82
C TRP A 343 -8.76 -2.08 19.55
N ASP A 344 -9.29 -1.39 20.58
CA ASP A 344 -9.74 0.01 20.50
C ASP A 344 -8.56 0.93 20.11
N ARG A 345 -7.38 0.70 20.69
CA ARG A 345 -6.15 1.42 20.33
C ARG A 345 -5.79 1.23 18.87
N TYR A 346 -5.88 0.01 18.33
CA TYR A 346 -5.57 -0.26 16.94
C TYR A 346 -6.57 0.37 15.98
N GLN A 347 -7.87 0.31 16.31
CA GLN A 347 -8.90 1.00 15.54
C GLN A 347 -8.61 2.50 15.47
N LEU A 348 -8.27 3.11 16.60
CA LEU A 348 -7.95 4.53 16.66
C LEU A 348 -6.69 4.88 15.87
N LEU A 349 -5.62 4.08 15.98
CA LEU A 349 -4.38 4.31 15.23
C LEU A 349 -4.60 4.21 13.73
N VAL A 350 -5.29 3.18 13.27
CA VAL A 350 -5.59 2.98 11.84
C VAL A 350 -6.47 4.11 11.32
N SER A 351 -7.57 4.43 12.00
CA SER A 351 -8.49 5.49 11.58
C SER A 351 -7.85 6.86 11.58
N LYS A 352 -7.05 7.19 12.61
CA LYS A 352 -6.31 8.46 12.68
C LYS A 352 -5.31 8.57 11.53
N ARG A 353 -4.52 7.52 11.30
CA ARG A 353 -3.52 7.49 10.21
C ARG A 353 -4.17 7.59 8.84
N LEU A 354 -5.29 6.90 8.62
CA LEU A 354 -6.07 7.05 7.40
C LEU A 354 -6.57 8.46 7.21
N ASN A 355 -7.19 9.04 8.23
CA ASN A 355 -7.79 10.36 8.13
C ASN A 355 -6.75 11.45 7.87
N GLU A 356 -5.58 11.37 8.52
CA GLU A 356 -4.44 12.26 8.25
C GLU A 356 -3.92 12.15 6.81
N LYS A 357 -4.11 11.00 6.18
CA LYS A 357 -3.67 10.71 4.80
C LYS A 357 -4.78 10.91 3.77
N THR A 358 -6.03 11.12 4.18
CA THR A 358 -7.15 11.38 3.27
C THR A 358 -7.10 12.82 2.79
N LEU A 359 -7.02 13.03 1.47
CA LEU A 359 -7.12 14.36 0.86
C LEU A 359 -8.58 14.79 0.68
N ALA A 360 -9.41 13.87 0.20
CA ALA A 360 -10.81 14.12 -0.07
C ALA A 360 -11.61 12.81 -0.05
N SER A 361 -12.89 12.92 0.28
CA SER A 361 -13.84 11.81 0.28
C SER A 361 -15.13 12.21 -0.44
N GLY A 362 -15.78 11.24 -1.08
CA GLY A 362 -17.03 11.44 -1.82
C GLY A 362 -16.87 12.47 -2.93
N PHE A 363 -17.80 13.42 -3.01
CA PHE A 363 -17.81 14.44 -4.05
C PHE A 363 -16.59 15.38 -4.03
N GLY A 364 -15.94 15.56 -2.88
CA GLY A 364 -14.70 16.33 -2.77
C GLY A 364 -13.56 15.79 -3.66
N VAL A 365 -13.58 14.49 -3.97
CA VAL A 365 -12.61 13.86 -4.88
C VAL A 365 -12.76 14.40 -6.30
N VAL A 366 -13.98 14.71 -6.75
CA VAL A 366 -14.22 15.23 -8.10
C VAL A 366 -13.59 16.61 -8.25
N HIS A 367 -13.76 17.50 -7.27
CA HIS A 367 -13.11 18.81 -7.24
C HIS A 367 -11.59 18.68 -7.25
N PHE A 368 -11.05 17.83 -6.37
CA PHE A 368 -9.62 17.56 -6.33
C PHE A 368 -9.08 17.06 -7.68
N LEU A 369 -9.78 16.15 -8.34
CA LEU A 369 -9.39 15.61 -9.63
C LEU A 369 -9.45 16.65 -10.76
N ILE A 370 -10.44 17.55 -10.74
CA ILE A 370 -10.54 18.66 -11.69
C ILE A 370 -9.36 19.60 -11.49
N ASP A 371 -9.12 20.06 -10.26
CA ASP A 371 -8.01 20.97 -9.93
C ASP A 371 -6.65 20.34 -10.33
N ALA A 372 -6.46 19.07 -9.98
CA ALA A 372 -5.27 18.30 -10.32
C ALA A 372 -5.08 18.10 -11.83
N SER A 373 -6.19 17.92 -12.58
CA SER A 373 -6.18 17.82 -14.04
C SER A 373 -5.81 19.16 -14.68
N GLU A 374 -6.39 20.26 -14.21
CA GLU A 374 -6.12 21.61 -14.72
C GLU A 374 -4.66 22.01 -14.49
N GLU A 375 -4.15 21.79 -13.27
CA GLU A 375 -2.76 22.07 -12.93
C GLU A 375 -1.79 21.26 -13.81
N GLN A 376 -2.11 19.98 -14.05
CA GLN A 376 -1.26 19.11 -14.86
C GLN A 376 -1.30 19.49 -16.35
N GLN A 377 -2.47 19.79 -16.90
CA GLN A 377 -2.60 20.30 -18.27
C GLN A 377 -1.87 21.63 -18.45
N PHE A 378 -1.96 22.53 -17.46
CA PHE A 378 -1.26 23.80 -17.49
C PHE A 378 0.26 23.61 -17.55
N LYS A 379 0.82 22.77 -16.66
CA LYS A 379 2.26 22.46 -16.64
C LYS A 379 2.73 21.89 -17.99
N GLN A 380 1.98 20.95 -18.55
CA GLN A 380 2.29 20.33 -19.84
C GLN A 380 2.24 21.34 -20.99
N ALA A 381 1.20 22.17 -21.04
CA ALA A 381 1.03 23.20 -22.06
C ALA A 381 2.14 24.24 -22.00
N VAL A 382 2.48 24.74 -20.81
CA VAL A 382 3.55 25.73 -20.62
C VAL A 382 4.92 25.15 -20.97
N LEU A 383 5.21 23.91 -20.56
CA LEU A 383 6.47 23.24 -20.88
C LEU A 383 6.65 23.10 -22.39
N LEU A 384 5.63 22.58 -23.07
CA LEU A 384 5.66 22.39 -24.52
C LEU A 384 5.78 23.73 -25.25
N TYR A 385 4.96 24.71 -24.89
CA TYR A 385 4.99 26.04 -25.50
C TYR A 385 6.35 26.75 -25.28
N GLY A 386 6.90 26.68 -24.06
CA GLY A 386 8.20 27.26 -23.74
C GLY A 386 9.33 26.67 -24.58
N LEU A 387 9.34 25.34 -24.78
CA LEU A 387 10.33 24.66 -25.61
C LEU A 387 10.17 24.98 -27.10
N LEU A 388 8.94 25.15 -27.57
CA LEU A 388 8.65 25.57 -28.94
C LEU A 388 9.15 27.00 -29.22
N LEU A 389 9.01 27.91 -28.26
CA LEU A 389 9.54 29.27 -28.36
C LEU A 389 11.07 29.33 -28.34
N HIS A 390 11.73 28.46 -27.56
CA HIS A 390 13.18 28.49 -27.35
C HIS A 390 14.01 27.94 -28.53
N SER A 391 13.42 27.83 -29.72
CA SER A 391 14.03 27.38 -30.98
C SER A 391 14.50 25.92 -31.07
N ARG A 392 14.57 25.17 -29.95
CA ARG A 392 14.95 23.74 -29.93
C ARG A 392 14.04 22.84 -30.78
N LEU A 393 12.83 23.29 -31.10
CA LEU A 393 11.83 22.54 -31.87
C LEU A 393 11.47 23.23 -33.21
N ARG A 394 12.14 24.33 -33.57
CA ARG A 394 11.68 25.25 -34.64
C ARG A 394 12.09 24.84 -36.06
N HIS A 395 12.98 23.84 -36.19
CA HIS A 395 13.66 23.53 -37.45
C HIS A 395 13.63 22.06 -37.87
N GLU A 396 12.94 21.18 -37.15
CA GLU A 396 12.91 19.75 -37.48
C GLU A 396 11.50 19.28 -37.82
N ASP A 397 11.38 18.47 -38.87
CA ASP A 397 10.17 17.72 -39.22
C ASP A 397 9.87 16.70 -38.11
N THR A 398 9.27 17.17 -37.01
CA THR A 398 9.36 16.47 -35.74
C THR A 398 8.19 15.50 -35.55
N ASN A 399 8.48 14.23 -35.29
CA ASN A 399 7.50 13.27 -34.80
C ASN A 399 7.04 13.65 -33.37
N LEU A 400 5.77 13.49 -33.02
CA LEU A 400 5.26 13.77 -31.67
C LEU A 400 6.03 13.04 -30.58
N ASP A 401 6.46 11.80 -30.84
CA ASP A 401 7.29 11.04 -29.89
C ASP A 401 8.65 11.73 -29.64
N HIS A 402 9.24 12.35 -30.66
CA HIS A 402 10.51 13.07 -30.52
C HIS A 402 10.33 14.37 -29.71
N VAL A 403 9.25 15.12 -29.97
CA VAL A 403 8.88 16.30 -29.17
C VAL A 403 8.73 15.91 -27.69
N GLY A 404 8.14 14.73 -27.42
CA GLY A 404 8.01 14.17 -26.09
C GLY A 404 9.35 13.93 -25.43
N SER A 405 10.24 13.20 -26.12
CA SER A 405 11.58 12.90 -25.61
C SER A 405 12.38 14.16 -25.27
N ILE A 406 12.24 15.24 -26.05
CA ILE A 406 12.90 16.53 -25.76
C ILE A 406 12.33 17.18 -24.50
N CYS A 407 11.00 17.13 -24.31
CA CYS A 407 10.36 17.64 -23.09
C CYS A 407 10.82 16.85 -21.86
N GLU A 408 10.83 15.52 -21.96
CA GLU A 408 11.25 14.61 -20.89
C GLU A 408 12.73 14.81 -20.54
N GLN A 409 13.59 14.93 -21.55
CA GLN A 409 15.01 15.23 -21.36
C GLN A 409 15.21 16.59 -20.69
N TYR A 410 14.48 17.63 -21.12
CA TYR A 410 14.58 18.95 -20.49
C TYR A 410 14.21 18.91 -19.00
N VAL A 411 13.14 18.20 -18.64
CA VAL A 411 12.71 18.05 -17.25
C VAL A 411 13.73 17.24 -16.44
N ASN A 412 14.27 16.17 -17.01
CA ASN A 412 15.29 15.38 -16.35
C ASN A 412 16.59 16.17 -16.15
N ASP A 413 17.02 16.96 -17.14
CA ASP A 413 18.25 17.76 -17.05
C ASP A 413 18.15 18.82 -15.96
N ARG A 414 17.02 19.55 -15.92
CA ARG A 414 16.79 20.68 -15.00
C ARG A 414 16.32 20.28 -13.61
N PHE A 415 15.42 19.29 -13.51
CA PHE A 415 14.77 18.93 -12.25
C PHE A 415 15.19 17.55 -11.73
N LYS A 416 16.00 16.78 -12.48
CA LYS A 416 16.38 15.40 -12.15
C LYS A 416 15.17 14.49 -11.92
N GLN A 417 14.08 14.77 -12.64
CA GLN A 417 12.84 14.01 -12.61
C GLN A 417 12.61 13.33 -13.95
N GLN A 418 12.35 12.03 -13.91
CA GLN A 418 11.90 11.26 -15.07
C GLN A 418 10.38 11.35 -15.13
N ILE A 419 9.86 11.81 -16.27
CA ILE A 419 8.43 11.96 -16.52
C ILE A 419 8.09 11.36 -17.89
N GLU A 420 6.82 11.02 -18.09
CA GLU A 420 6.27 10.69 -19.40
C GLU A 420 5.41 11.88 -19.82
N MET A 421 5.76 12.47 -20.96
CA MET A 421 5.09 13.65 -21.47
C MET A 421 3.92 13.25 -22.39
N PRO A 422 2.65 13.56 -22.07
CA PRO A 422 1.52 13.31 -22.95
C PRO A 422 1.44 14.40 -24.01
N VAL A 423 2.38 14.37 -24.96
CA VAL A 423 2.54 15.40 -26.00
C VAL A 423 1.26 15.63 -26.78
N LYS A 424 0.54 14.55 -27.12
CA LYS A 424 -0.73 14.63 -27.87
C LYS A 424 -1.74 15.54 -27.17
N GLU A 425 -1.92 15.35 -25.87
CA GLU A 425 -2.88 16.11 -25.06
C GLU A 425 -2.43 17.56 -24.87
N ALA A 426 -1.13 17.80 -24.73
CA ALA A 426 -0.55 19.13 -24.66
C ALA A 426 -0.69 19.91 -25.98
N VAL A 427 -0.43 19.26 -27.13
CA VAL A 427 -0.61 19.83 -28.47
C VAL A 427 -2.08 20.16 -28.72
N GLU A 428 -2.99 19.24 -28.39
CA GLU A 428 -4.44 19.48 -28.50
C GLU A 428 -4.85 20.68 -27.65
N THR A 429 -4.35 20.80 -26.42
CA THR A 429 -4.64 21.92 -25.52
C THR A 429 -4.14 23.24 -26.09
N LEU A 430 -2.91 23.30 -26.59
CA LEU A 430 -2.33 24.52 -27.16
C LEU A 430 -2.96 24.92 -28.50
N SER A 431 -3.30 23.93 -29.33
CA SER A 431 -4.06 24.16 -30.56
C SER A 431 -5.45 24.70 -30.26
N ARG A 432 -6.14 24.09 -29.28
CA ARG A 432 -7.43 24.58 -28.78
C ARG A 432 -7.32 26.02 -28.29
N LEU A 433 -6.24 26.40 -27.63
CA LEU A 433 -5.97 27.77 -27.14
C LEU A 433 -5.62 28.77 -28.26
N GLY A 434 -5.36 28.31 -29.50
CA GLY A 434 -5.01 29.17 -30.64
C GLY A 434 -3.57 29.69 -30.59
N VAL A 435 -2.70 29.04 -29.82
CA VAL A 435 -1.30 29.45 -29.63
C VAL A 435 -0.37 28.72 -30.62
N ILE A 436 -0.82 27.58 -31.14
CA ILE A 436 -0.07 26.71 -32.05
C ILE A 436 -0.96 26.33 -33.23
N THR A 437 -0.36 26.30 -34.41
CA THR A 437 -0.96 25.72 -35.61
C THR A 437 -0.31 24.36 -35.90
N VAL A 438 -1.18 23.38 -36.18
CA VAL A 438 -0.78 22.01 -36.50
C VAL A 438 -1.04 21.80 -37.98
N LEU A 439 0.01 21.73 -38.79
CA LEU A 439 -0.11 21.55 -40.24
C LEU A 439 0.21 20.10 -40.60
N PRO A 440 -0.74 19.35 -41.21
CA PRO A 440 -0.46 18.02 -41.72
C PRO A 440 0.39 18.14 -42.99
N LYS A 441 1.56 17.50 -43.01
CA LYS A 441 2.44 17.47 -44.19
C LYS A 441 2.95 16.04 -44.40
N GLU A 442 2.54 15.39 -45.49
CA GLU A 442 3.03 14.07 -45.94
C GLU A 442 3.22 13.01 -44.82
N GLY A 443 2.19 12.79 -44.00
CA GLY A 443 2.23 11.78 -42.93
C GLY A 443 2.99 12.21 -41.65
N LYS A 444 3.48 13.45 -41.59
CA LYS A 444 4.09 14.08 -40.40
C LYS A 444 3.29 15.29 -39.95
N ILE A 445 3.44 15.64 -38.68
CA ILE A 445 2.74 16.76 -38.05
C ILE A 445 3.75 17.87 -37.79
N LEU A 446 3.63 18.98 -38.51
CA LEU A 446 4.47 20.16 -38.28
C LEU A 446 3.78 21.07 -37.26
N ILE A 447 4.47 21.35 -36.15
CA ILE A 447 3.97 22.16 -35.05
C ILE A 447 4.62 23.54 -35.17
N GLN A 448 3.84 24.56 -35.55
CA GLN A 448 4.34 25.92 -35.67
C GLN A 448 3.77 26.80 -34.57
N THR A 449 4.64 27.57 -33.90
CA THR A 449 4.22 28.60 -32.95
C THR A 449 3.67 29.80 -33.71
N VAL A 450 2.51 30.27 -33.28
CA VAL A 450 1.97 31.56 -33.72
C VAL A 450 2.88 32.69 -33.17
N PRO A 451 3.06 33.81 -33.88
CA PRO A 451 3.78 34.98 -33.36
C PRO A 451 3.23 35.42 -31.99
N HIS A 452 4.11 35.91 -31.13
CA HIS A 452 3.77 36.22 -29.73
C HIS A 452 2.56 37.15 -29.58
N GLU A 453 2.47 38.18 -30.43
CA GLU A 453 1.39 39.17 -30.42
C GLU A 453 0.04 38.55 -30.79
N GLU A 454 0.01 37.69 -31.82
CA GLU A 454 -1.18 36.97 -32.25
C GLU A 454 -1.64 35.93 -31.22
N ALA A 455 -0.69 35.25 -30.57
CA ALA A 455 -0.99 34.29 -29.50
C ALA A 455 -1.66 34.98 -28.29
N ILE A 456 -1.13 36.15 -27.85
CA ILE A 456 -1.74 36.95 -26.78
C ILE A 456 -3.12 37.45 -27.20
N GLY A 457 -3.28 37.91 -28.45
CA GLY A 457 -4.56 38.34 -29.00
C GLY A 457 -5.62 37.24 -28.92
N SER A 458 -5.28 36.02 -29.35
CA SER A 458 -6.15 34.84 -29.29
C SER A 458 -6.55 34.48 -27.85
N LEU A 459 -5.60 34.48 -26.92
CA LEU A 459 -5.87 34.19 -25.50
C LEU A 459 -6.76 35.27 -24.87
N ARG A 460 -6.49 36.55 -25.14
CA ARG A 460 -7.28 37.68 -24.63
C ARG A 460 -8.73 37.61 -25.14
N LYS A 461 -8.92 37.35 -26.43
CA LYS A 461 -10.25 37.20 -27.04
C LYS A 461 -11.02 36.06 -26.37
N ARG A 462 -10.36 34.93 -26.14
CA ARG A 462 -10.99 33.79 -25.46
C ARG A 462 -11.35 34.09 -24.01
N TRP A 463 -10.45 34.75 -23.28
CA TRP A 463 -10.70 35.17 -21.90
C TRP A 463 -11.89 36.13 -21.81
N GLN A 464 -11.96 37.11 -22.73
CA GLN A 464 -13.09 38.03 -22.83
C GLN A 464 -14.40 37.30 -23.12
N ASN A 465 -14.41 36.34 -24.06
CA ASN A 465 -15.58 35.53 -24.35
C ASN A 465 -16.10 34.75 -23.13
N LEU A 466 -15.20 34.26 -22.26
CA LEU A 466 -15.57 33.58 -21.03
C LEU A 466 -16.18 34.55 -19.99
N LEU A 467 -15.68 35.78 -19.92
CA LEU A 467 -16.20 36.81 -19.01
C LEU A 467 -17.54 37.41 -19.47
N THR A 468 -17.77 37.53 -20.77
CA THR A 468 -19.01 38.13 -21.32
C THR A 468 -20.19 37.17 -21.40
N GLY A 469 -19.97 35.86 -21.16
CA GLY A 469 -21.01 34.90 -20.79
C GLY A 469 -22.26 34.84 -21.68
N ASP A 470 -22.12 34.36 -22.91
CA ASP A 470 -23.26 33.80 -23.65
C ASP A 470 -23.60 32.44 -23.00
N HIS A 471 -24.57 32.43 -22.09
CA HIS A 471 -24.98 31.29 -21.24
C HIS A 471 -25.55 30.06 -22.00
N LYS A 472 -25.35 29.93 -23.32
CA LYS A 472 -26.09 28.97 -24.16
C LYS A 472 -25.36 27.72 -24.64
N ILE A 473 -24.06 27.52 -24.40
CA ILE A 473 -23.30 26.45 -25.10
C ILE A 473 -22.73 25.36 -24.18
N TRP A 474 -23.40 25.02 -23.08
CA TRP A 474 -23.02 23.86 -22.24
C TRP A 474 -24.07 22.75 -22.18
N HIS A 475 -24.99 22.72 -23.15
CA HIS A 475 -25.87 21.57 -23.39
C HIS A 475 -25.67 21.04 -24.82
N SER A 476 -24.71 20.14 -25.00
CA SER A 476 -24.76 19.05 -25.99
C SER A 476 -23.66 18.03 -25.69
#